data_AF-A0A7S6N2C7-F1
#
_entry.id   AF-A0A7S6N2C7-F1
#
_cell.length_a   1.000
_cell.length_b   1.000
_cell.length_c   1.000
_cell.angle_alpha   90.00
_cell.angle_beta   90.00
_cell.angle_gamma   90.00
#
_symmetry.space_group_name_H-M   'P 1'
#
loop_
_entity.id
_entity.type
_entity.pdbx_description
1 polymer ?
#
loop_
_entity_poly.entity_id
_entity_poly.type
_entity_poly.pdbx_seq_one_letter_code
_entity_poly.pdbx_strand_id
1 'polypeptide(L)'
;MLITVILFLLFLCNTETRAQVGEIFSRSEREERFGKITERAEMSTASLENILKTADDYLMFGINEGKIVVADRNRSAVYPGNFMLSSDKVMTIYSTSRIAELIARGGAALLSAEQRERAFTLRCGEYILEVGLPCPPYCIE
;
A
#
# COMPACT_ATOMS: atom_id res chain seq x y z
N MET A 1 45.10 6.73 -13.47
CA MET A 1 43.79 7.05 -14.08
C MET A 1 42.85 5.85 -14.24
N LEU A 2 43.34 4.64 -14.59
CA LEU A 2 42.46 3.46 -14.73
C LEU A 2 41.80 3.03 -13.40
N ILE A 3 42.58 3.03 -12.30
CA ILE A 3 42.10 2.65 -10.96
C ILE A 3 41.02 3.61 -10.44
N THR A 4 41.16 4.91 -10.70
CA THR A 4 40.17 5.93 -10.29
C THR A 4 38.83 5.79 -11.04
N VAL A 5 38.86 5.34 -12.30
CA VAL A 5 37.64 5.07 -13.08
C VAL A 5 36.92 3.83 -12.56
N ILE A 6 37.67 2.79 -12.16
CA ILE A 6 37.12 1.55 -11.59
C ILE A 6 36.49 1.82 -10.20
N LEU A 7 37.14 2.62 -9.35
CA LEU A 7 36.59 3.04 -8.06
C LEU A 7 35.33 3.89 -8.19
N PHE A 8 35.23 4.74 -9.21
CA PHE A 8 34.04 5.55 -9.49
C PHE A 8 32.87 4.69 -9.99
N LEU A 9 33.13 3.66 -10.80
CA LEU A 9 32.11 2.71 -11.28
C LEU A 9 31.55 1.83 -10.15
N LEU A 10 32.37 1.43 -9.18
CA LEU A 10 31.91 0.67 -8.01
C LEU A 10 31.04 1.49 -7.06
N PHE A 11 31.17 2.82 -7.06
CA PHE A 11 30.34 3.72 -6.25
C PHE A 11 28.91 3.83 -6.78
N LEU A 12 28.69 3.64 -8.09
CA LEU A 12 27.38 3.76 -8.74
C LEU A 12 26.46 2.54 -8.51
N CYS A 13 26.96 1.42 -7.97
CA CYS A 13 26.15 0.23 -7.70
C CYS A 13 25.44 0.22 -6.34
N ASN A 14 25.62 1.24 -5.49
CA ASN A 14 24.93 1.33 -4.20
C ASN A 14 23.57 2.02 -4.32
N THR A 15 22.75 1.65 -5.30
CA THR A 15 21.32 1.97 -5.23
C THR A 15 20.70 0.95 -4.28
N GLU A 16 20.45 1.34 -3.04
CA GLU A 16 19.57 0.57 -2.16
C GLU A 16 18.19 0.50 -2.80
N THR A 17 17.91 -0.57 -3.53
CA THR A 17 16.55 -0.88 -3.96
C THR A 17 15.78 -1.30 -2.72
N ARG A 18 15.10 -0.35 -2.06
CA ARG A 18 14.13 -0.68 -1.01
C ARG A 18 13.10 -1.65 -1.59
N ALA A 19 12.82 -2.73 -0.88
CA ALA A 19 11.87 -3.74 -1.32
C ALA A 19 10.48 -3.11 -1.45
N GLN A 20 9.94 -3.10 -2.67
CA GLN A 20 8.60 -2.58 -2.92
C GLN A 20 7.57 -3.64 -2.49
N VAL A 21 6.61 -3.23 -1.69
CA VAL A 21 5.50 -4.08 -1.23
C VAL A 21 4.26 -3.76 -2.06
N GLY A 22 3.73 -4.79 -2.69
CA GLY A 22 2.51 -4.74 -3.47
C GLY A 22 2.72 -4.93 -4.97
N GLU A 23 1.78 -5.63 -5.60
CA GLU A 23 1.71 -5.92 -7.02
C GLU A 23 0.34 -5.47 -7.57
N ILE A 24 0.34 -4.86 -8.76
CA ILE A 24 -0.87 -4.32 -9.40
C ILE A 24 -1.35 -5.28 -10.48
N PHE A 25 -2.58 -5.72 -10.35
CA PHE A 25 -3.29 -6.58 -11.30
C PHE A 25 -4.41 -5.82 -12.01
N SER A 26 -4.77 -6.30 -13.19
CA SER A 26 -6.01 -5.91 -13.88
C SER A 26 -7.22 -6.64 -13.27
N ARG A 27 -8.41 -6.06 -13.41
CA ARG A 27 -9.65 -6.64 -12.87
C ARG A 27 -9.94 -8.06 -13.36
N SER A 28 -9.53 -8.41 -14.58
CA SER A 28 -9.77 -9.73 -15.18
C SER A 28 -9.02 -10.87 -14.47
N GLU A 29 -7.93 -10.58 -13.76
CA GLU A 29 -7.06 -11.60 -13.14
C GLU A 29 -7.52 -12.02 -11.72
N ARG A 30 -8.71 -11.58 -11.29
CA ARG A 30 -8.98 -11.29 -9.87
C ARG A 30 -9.80 -12.32 -9.10
N GLU A 31 -10.90 -12.81 -9.68
CA GLU A 31 -11.84 -13.66 -8.94
C GLU A 31 -11.27 -15.05 -8.67
N GLU A 32 -10.51 -15.58 -9.62
CA GLU A 32 -9.83 -16.85 -9.49
C GLU A 32 -8.74 -16.81 -8.41
N ARG A 33 -8.06 -15.66 -8.27
CA ARG A 33 -6.85 -15.55 -7.46
C ARG A 33 -7.11 -15.25 -5.98
N PHE A 34 -8.13 -14.43 -5.66
CA PHE A 34 -8.25 -13.83 -4.31
C PHE A 34 -9.55 -14.14 -3.58
N GLY A 35 -10.47 -14.88 -4.20
CA GLY A 35 -11.75 -15.26 -3.60
C GLY A 35 -12.75 -14.11 -3.50
N LYS A 36 -13.86 -14.37 -2.79
CA LYS A 36 -14.97 -13.42 -2.68
C LYS A 36 -14.64 -12.27 -1.71
N ILE A 37 -15.29 -11.13 -1.92
CA ILE A 37 -15.21 -9.98 -1.02
C ILE A 37 -16.10 -10.25 0.19
N THR A 38 -15.55 -10.13 1.39
CA THR A 38 -16.25 -10.31 2.67
C THR A 38 -16.54 -8.98 3.36
N GLU A 39 -15.68 -7.97 3.15
CA GLU A 39 -15.89 -6.61 3.64
C GLU A 39 -15.34 -5.60 2.63
N ARG A 40 -15.98 -4.43 2.52
CA ARG A 40 -15.53 -3.33 1.67
C ARG A 40 -15.75 -2.00 2.38
N ALA A 41 -14.77 -1.12 2.25
CA ALA A 41 -14.91 0.29 2.60
C ALA A 41 -14.30 1.16 1.51
N GLU A 42 -14.67 2.44 1.47
CA GLU A 42 -14.21 3.37 0.44
C GLU A 42 -13.68 4.67 1.04
N MET A 43 -12.74 5.30 0.34
CA MET A 43 -12.28 6.66 0.62
C MET A 43 -12.07 7.43 -0.68
N SER A 44 -12.03 8.76 -0.59
CA SER A 44 -11.71 9.57 -1.77
C SER A 44 -10.24 9.41 -2.15
N THR A 45 -9.99 9.24 -3.45
CA THR A 45 -8.63 9.20 -3.99
C THR A 45 -7.87 10.50 -3.67
N ALA A 46 -8.55 11.65 -3.72
CA ALA A 46 -7.98 12.94 -3.35
C ALA A 46 -7.50 12.99 -1.89
N SER A 47 -8.24 12.40 -0.95
CA SER A 47 -7.79 12.27 0.45
C SER A 47 -6.53 11.43 0.55
N LEU A 48 -6.47 10.31 -0.18
CA LEU A 48 -5.29 9.45 -0.18
C LEU A 48 -4.08 10.12 -0.84
N GLU A 49 -4.27 10.84 -1.95
CA GLU A 49 -3.22 11.65 -2.58
C GLU A 49 -2.66 12.71 -1.63
N ASN A 50 -3.50 13.31 -0.79
CA ASN A 50 -3.02 14.24 0.23
C ASN A 50 -2.20 13.54 1.33
N ILE A 51 -2.58 12.33 1.74
CA ILE A 51 -1.79 11.52 2.69
C ILE A 51 -0.44 11.16 2.06
N LEU A 52 -0.41 10.77 0.78
CA LEU A 52 0.81 10.39 0.06
C LEU A 52 1.84 11.52 -0.05
N LYS A 53 1.43 12.78 0.02
CA LYS A 53 2.36 13.94 0.01
C LYS A 53 3.23 14.03 1.25
N THR A 54 2.79 13.44 2.36
CA THR A 54 3.48 13.51 3.67
C THR A 54 3.86 12.15 4.21
N ALA A 55 3.45 11.06 3.55
CA ALA A 55 3.78 9.71 3.96
C ALA A 55 5.23 9.36 3.58
N ASP A 56 5.82 8.46 4.38
CA ASP A 56 7.11 7.84 4.06
C ASP A 56 6.94 6.78 2.93
N ASP A 57 7.82 5.79 2.88
CA ASP A 57 7.81 4.76 1.84
C ASP A 57 6.62 3.80 1.91
N TYR A 58 5.93 3.73 3.06
CA TYR A 58 4.90 2.73 3.33
C TYR A 58 3.68 3.33 4.01
N LEU A 59 2.52 2.79 3.67
CA LEU A 59 1.26 3.01 4.37
C LEU A 59 0.62 1.66 4.69
N MET A 60 -0.11 1.63 5.81
CA MET A 60 -0.85 0.48 6.28
C MET A 60 -2.34 0.71 6.11
N PHE A 61 -3.06 -0.29 5.61
CA PHE A 61 -4.49 -0.21 5.35
C PHE A 61 -5.25 -1.28 6.13
N GLY A 62 -6.47 -0.94 6.52
CA GLY A 62 -7.41 -1.88 7.11
C GLY A 62 -8.83 -1.36 6.99
N ILE A 63 -9.78 -2.20 7.39
CA ILE A 63 -11.19 -1.80 7.53
C ILE A 63 -11.56 -1.88 9.02
N ASN A 64 -12.21 -0.84 9.52
CA ASN A 64 -12.78 -0.78 10.85
C ASN A 64 -14.16 -0.14 10.79
N GLU A 65 -15.19 -0.84 11.27
CA GLU A 65 -16.58 -0.37 11.30
C GLU A 65 -17.05 0.16 9.92
N GLY A 66 -16.72 -0.58 8.85
CA GLY A 66 -17.10 -0.20 7.48
C GLY A 66 -16.35 1.01 6.91
N LYS A 67 -15.27 1.48 7.56
CA LYS A 67 -14.44 2.59 7.10
C LYS A 67 -13.01 2.15 6.85
N ILE A 68 -12.38 2.74 5.83
CA ILE A 68 -10.93 2.57 5.62
C ILE A 68 -10.20 3.25 6.77
N VAL A 69 -9.26 2.52 7.35
CA VAL A 69 -8.24 3.07 8.25
C VAL A 69 -6.92 3.05 7.49
N VAL A 70 -6.19 4.16 7.56
CA VAL A 70 -4.83 4.29 7.05
C VAL A 70 -3.91 4.65 8.20
N ALA A 71 -2.80 3.95 8.33
CA ALA A 71 -1.75 4.25 9.29
C ALA A 71 -0.40 4.42 8.60
N ASP A 72 0.50 5.16 9.24
CA ASP A 72 1.88 5.32 8.80
C ASP A 72 2.75 4.09 9.16
N ARG A 73 4.06 4.17 8.87
CA ARG A 73 5.02 3.11 9.22
C ARG A 73 5.09 2.80 10.72
N ASN A 74 4.78 3.78 11.57
CA ASN A 74 4.80 3.65 13.02
C ASN A 74 3.47 3.12 13.57
N ARG A 75 2.57 2.64 12.71
CA ARG A 75 1.21 2.21 13.06
C ARG A 75 0.38 3.34 13.69
N SER A 76 0.75 4.59 13.47
CA SER A 76 -0.04 5.75 13.88
C SER A 76 -1.11 6.03 12.81
N ALA A 77 -2.38 6.06 13.21
CA ALA A 77 -3.45 6.29 12.27
C ALA A 77 -3.39 7.72 11.71
N VAL A 78 -3.31 7.82 10.38
CA VAL A 78 -3.34 9.08 9.63
C VAL A 78 -4.72 9.34 9.01
N TYR A 79 -5.58 8.31 8.94
CA TYR A 79 -6.95 8.41 8.50
C TYR A 79 -7.85 7.32 9.12
N PRO A 80 -9.10 7.62 9.50
CA PRO A 80 -9.64 8.97 9.67
C PRO A 80 -8.95 9.68 10.84
N GLY A 81 -8.96 11.01 10.85
CA GLY A 81 -8.33 11.78 11.94
C GLY A 81 -8.86 11.37 13.32
N ASN A 82 -7.96 11.31 14.30
CA ASN A 82 -8.23 10.90 15.69
C ASN A 82 -8.62 9.43 15.90
N PHE A 83 -8.49 8.58 14.88
CA PHE A 83 -8.63 7.14 15.08
C PHE A 83 -7.46 6.60 15.91
N MET A 84 -7.74 5.79 16.93
CA MET A 84 -6.72 5.08 17.70
C MET A 84 -6.65 3.64 17.23
N LEU A 85 -5.57 3.28 16.54
CA LEU A 85 -5.34 1.92 16.10
C LEU A 85 -4.92 1.05 17.28
N SER A 86 -5.63 -0.06 17.52
CA SER A 86 -5.22 -1.02 18.55
C SER A 86 -3.96 -1.76 18.12
N SER A 87 -3.12 -2.14 19.09
CA SER A 87 -1.83 -2.78 18.82
C SER A 87 -1.97 -4.15 18.14
N ASP A 88 -3.08 -4.84 18.37
CA ASP A 88 -3.42 -6.17 17.85
C ASP A 88 -4.15 -6.13 16.50
N LYS A 89 -4.64 -4.97 16.05
CA LYS A 89 -5.31 -4.85 14.76
C LYS A 89 -4.32 -5.11 13.63
N VAL A 90 -4.55 -6.19 12.88
CA VAL A 90 -3.79 -6.51 11.67
C VAL A 90 -4.17 -5.52 10.57
N MET A 91 -3.15 -4.91 9.99
CA MET A 91 -3.22 -3.99 8.86
C MET A 91 -2.34 -4.54 7.73
N THR A 92 -2.59 -4.10 6.51
CA THR A 92 -1.84 -4.53 5.33
C THR A 92 -0.96 -3.40 4.81
N ILE A 93 0.35 -3.64 4.76
CA ILE A 93 1.36 -2.69 4.27
C ILE A 93 1.41 -2.71 2.74
N TYR A 94 1.51 -1.53 2.15
CA TYR A 94 1.89 -1.32 0.75
C TYR A 94 2.90 -0.18 0.63
N SER A 95 3.75 -0.24 -0.40
CA SER A 95 4.64 0.87 -0.74
C SER A 95 3.85 2.05 -1.30
N THR A 96 4.19 3.27 -0.88
CA THR A 96 3.57 4.51 -1.37
C THR A 96 3.75 4.70 -2.87
N SER A 97 4.87 4.24 -3.44
CA SER A 97 5.07 4.19 -4.90
C SER A 97 4.02 3.33 -5.62
N ARG A 98 3.66 2.17 -5.07
CA ARG A 98 2.65 1.27 -5.64
C ARG A 98 1.24 1.81 -5.47
N ILE A 99 0.96 2.47 -4.36
CA ILE A 99 -0.32 3.16 -4.14
C ILE A 99 -0.47 4.31 -5.15
N ALA A 100 0.57 5.12 -5.35
CA ALA A 100 0.57 6.18 -6.35
C ALA A 100 0.38 5.63 -7.78
N GLU A 101 1.06 4.53 -8.12
CA GLU A 101 0.89 3.84 -9.40
C GLU A 101 -0.55 3.31 -9.59
N LEU A 102 -1.15 2.71 -8.55
CA LEU A 102 -2.53 2.25 -8.56
C LEU A 102 -3.50 3.40 -8.85
N ILE A 103 -3.32 4.54 -8.18
CA ILE A 103 -4.16 5.73 -8.36
C ILE A 103 -4.02 6.28 -9.78
N ALA A 104 -2.78 6.44 -10.25
CA ALA A 104 -2.49 6.99 -11.58
C ALA A 104 -3.06 6.11 -12.71
N ARG A 105 -3.02 4.78 -12.56
CA ARG A 105 -3.60 3.84 -13.54
C ARG A 105 -5.12 3.74 -13.42
N GLY A 106 -5.64 3.73 -12.19
CA GLY A 106 -7.06 3.58 -11.91
C GLY A 106 -7.90 4.77 -12.32
N GLY A 107 -7.41 6.00 -12.10
CA GLY A 107 -8.08 7.24 -12.47
C GLY A 107 -9.47 7.44 -11.84
N ALA A 108 -9.82 6.66 -10.83
CA ALA A 108 -11.14 6.71 -10.20
C ALA A 108 -11.14 7.69 -9.02
N ALA A 109 -12.29 8.36 -8.80
CA ALA A 109 -12.47 9.29 -7.69
C ALA A 109 -12.48 8.62 -6.31
N LEU A 110 -12.76 7.32 -6.28
CA LEU A 110 -12.83 6.51 -5.06
C LEU A 110 -11.84 5.35 -5.12
N LEU A 111 -11.20 5.11 -3.99
CA LEU A 111 -10.44 3.90 -3.70
C LEU A 111 -11.32 3.00 -2.83
N SER A 112 -11.47 1.73 -3.21
CA SER A 112 -12.08 0.71 -2.34
C SER A 112 -10.99 -0.12 -1.66
N ALA A 113 -11.05 -0.24 -0.34
CA ALA A 113 -10.39 -1.32 0.37
C ALA A 113 -11.34 -2.51 0.43
N GLU A 114 -10.85 -3.71 0.12
CA GLU A 114 -11.65 -4.92 0.08
C GLU A 114 -10.95 -6.01 0.87
N GLN A 115 -11.54 -6.41 1.99
CA GLN A 115 -11.22 -7.68 2.62
C GLN A 115 -11.86 -8.78 1.79
N ARG A 116 -11.05 -9.75 1.39
CA ARG A 116 -11.46 -10.95 0.68
C ARG A 116 -11.22 -12.17 1.56
N GLU A 117 -11.79 -13.30 1.17
CA GLU A 117 -11.61 -14.58 1.87
C GLU A 117 -10.13 -14.96 2.05
N ARG A 118 -9.25 -14.54 1.12
CA ARG A 118 -7.83 -14.95 1.11
C ARG A 118 -6.84 -13.81 1.23
N ALA A 119 -7.28 -12.55 1.12
CA ALA A 119 -6.37 -11.43 1.04
C ALA A 119 -7.05 -10.08 1.29
N PHE A 120 -6.25 -9.04 1.51
CA PHE A 120 -6.71 -7.66 1.57
C PHE A 120 -6.25 -6.95 0.30
N THR A 121 -7.14 -6.20 -0.34
CA THR A 121 -6.83 -5.50 -1.60
C THR A 121 -7.22 -4.04 -1.55
N LEU A 122 -6.48 -3.21 -2.30
CA LEU A 122 -6.92 -1.87 -2.66
C LEU A 122 -7.30 -1.85 -4.13
N ARG A 123 -8.45 -1.26 -4.47
CA ARG A 123 -8.95 -1.15 -5.83
C ARG A 123 -9.17 0.30 -6.20
N CYS A 124 -8.64 0.70 -7.36
CA CYS A 124 -8.90 1.99 -7.99
C CYS A 124 -9.32 1.74 -9.44
N GLY A 125 -10.59 2.02 -9.76
CA GLY A 125 -11.15 1.69 -11.07
C GLY A 125 -11.07 0.18 -11.37
N GLU A 126 -10.40 -0.15 -12.48
CA GLU A 126 -10.19 -1.51 -12.99
C GLU A 126 -8.86 -2.13 -12.55
N TYR A 127 -8.08 -1.45 -11.70
CA TYR A 127 -6.79 -1.92 -11.18
C TYR A 127 -6.88 -2.24 -9.70
N ILE A 128 -6.10 -3.25 -9.29
CA ILE A 128 -6.10 -3.78 -7.94
C ILE A 128 -4.68 -3.95 -7.46
N LEU A 129 -4.37 -3.39 -6.30
CA LEU A 129 -3.14 -3.60 -5.57
C LEU A 129 -3.35 -4.69 -4.51
N GLU A 130 -2.46 -5.66 -4.53
CA GLU A 130 -2.50 -6.88 -3.71
C GLU A 130 -1.07 -7.30 -3.36
N VAL A 131 -0.88 -8.41 -2.66
CA VAL A 131 0.43 -8.93 -2.20
C VAL A 131 1.04 -7.97 -1.18
N GLY A 132 0.18 -7.47 -0.30
CA GLY A 132 0.59 -6.66 0.84
C GLY A 132 1.15 -7.52 1.96
N LEU A 133 1.89 -6.88 2.88
CA LEU A 133 2.48 -7.56 4.04
C LEU A 133 1.63 -7.31 5.30
N PRO A 134 1.19 -8.34 6.03
CA PRO A 134 0.38 -8.15 7.23
C PRO A 134 1.23 -7.69 8.43
N CYS A 135 0.77 -6.65 9.12
CA CYS A 135 1.40 -6.09 10.31
C CYS A 135 0.34 -5.84 11.41
N PRO A 136 0.47 -6.46 12.60
CA PRO A 136 1.42 -7.52 12.97
C PRO A 136 1.18 -8.85 12.20
N PRO A 137 2.16 -9.79 12.14
CA PRO A 137 3.45 -9.77 12.85
C PRO A 137 4.62 -9.18 12.05
N TYR A 138 4.47 -8.94 10.74
CA TYR A 138 5.58 -8.50 9.88
C TYR A 138 5.47 -6.99 9.63
N CYS A 139 5.95 -6.21 10.59
CA CYS A 139 5.99 -4.75 10.48
C CYS A 139 7.35 -4.29 9.96
N ILE A 140 7.36 -3.28 9.09
CA ILE A 140 8.59 -2.67 8.57
C ILE A 140 8.99 -1.56 9.54
N GLU A 141 10.17 -1.69 10.15
CA GLU A 141 10.76 -0.68 11.04
C GLU A 141 11.41 0.47 10.26
#